data_AF-A0A849GRK6-F1
#
_entry.id   AF-A0A849GRK6-F1
#
_cell.length_a   1.000
_cell.length_b   1.000
_cell.length_c   1.000
_cell.angle_alpha   90.00
_cell.angle_beta   90.00
_cell.angle_gamma   90.00
#
_symmetry.space_group_name_H-M   'P 1'
#
loop_
_entity.id
_entity.type
_entity.pdbx_description
1 polymer ?
#
loop_
_entity_poly.entity_id
_entity_poly.type
_entity_poly.pdbx_seq_one_letter_code
_entity_poly.pdbx_strand_id
1 'polypeptide(L)'
;MIRVVGLIILLVLPLAVAAQTGDLSEKRLAELRVIADRIALIETGDVPDMLVNAVFAANGTRGERPLADQVAGMNLGAMRTLERKAAVIALAAFLRERMSERAIAEVYAATVYYGRNCYGYVDAVRWLARRTPDRAGDNVWLALAALPRSPSLYLRDRSALKARVAVIVTEMEAQNLVGSDAAERLRGLPLANIDSGKGCSGR
;
A
#
# COMPACT_ATOMS: atom_id res chain seq x y z
N MET A 1 26.46 -31.85 13.31
CA MET A 1 27.21 -30.70 13.87
C MET A 1 27.38 -29.65 12.77
N ILE A 2 26.44 -28.71 12.65
CA ILE A 2 26.57 -27.28 13.05
C ILE A 2 27.84 -26.66 12.43
N ARG A 3 27.72 -25.73 11.48
CA ARG A 3 27.60 -24.30 11.80
C ARG A 3 26.74 -23.53 10.80
N VAL A 4 25.57 -23.13 11.30
CA VAL A 4 24.74 -22.03 10.81
C VAL A 4 25.44 -20.72 11.20
N VAL A 5 26.17 -20.10 10.28
CA VAL A 5 26.68 -18.74 10.45
C VAL A 5 26.53 -18.04 9.10
N GLY A 6 25.39 -17.44 8.87
CA GLY A 6 25.16 -16.77 7.59
C GLY A 6 23.78 -16.16 7.43
N LEU A 7 23.21 -15.52 8.46
CA LEU A 7 22.00 -14.71 8.24
C LEU A 7 21.65 -13.75 9.39
N ILE A 8 22.60 -12.97 9.90
CA ILE A 8 22.29 -11.89 10.87
C ILE A 8 22.83 -10.52 10.41
N ILE A 9 23.52 -10.44 9.27
CA ILE A 9 24.15 -9.19 8.82
C ILE A 9 23.21 -8.28 8.02
N LEU A 10 22.04 -8.76 7.56
CA LEU A 10 21.15 -7.93 6.72
C LEU A 10 20.12 -7.08 7.48
N LEU A 11 19.92 -7.30 8.78
CA LEU A 11 18.94 -6.55 9.58
C LEU A 11 19.51 -5.27 10.21
N VAL A 12 20.84 -5.13 10.29
CA VAL A 12 21.51 -3.96 10.90
C VAL A 12 21.88 -2.88 9.86
N LEU A 13 21.88 -3.23 8.57
CA LEU A 13 22.31 -2.33 7.50
C LEU A 13 21.45 -1.07 7.28
N PRO A 14 20.10 -1.07 7.39
CA PRO A 14 19.34 0.16 7.12
C PRO A 14 19.57 1.25 8.19
N LEU A 15 19.82 0.86 9.45
CA LEU A 15 20.17 1.78 10.52
C LEU A 15 21.59 2.36 10.34
N ALA A 16 22.56 1.53 9.93
CA ALA A 16 23.92 1.98 9.70
C ALA A 16 24.05 2.95 8.51
N VAL A 17 23.21 2.83 7.48
CA VAL A 17 23.18 3.77 6.35
C VAL A 17 22.48 5.07 6.73
N ALA A 18 21.41 5.03 7.55
CA ALA A 18 20.78 6.23 8.10
C ALA A 18 21.67 6.98 9.10
N ALA A 19 22.51 6.25 9.85
CA ALA A 19 23.51 6.84 10.75
C ALA A 19 24.70 7.47 9.99
N GLN A 20 25.05 6.93 8.82
CA GLN A 20 26.17 7.43 8.00
C GLN A 20 25.89 8.77 7.30
N THR A 21 24.63 9.21 7.20
CA THR A 21 24.30 10.53 6.62
C THR A 21 24.34 11.69 7.62
N GLY A 22 24.52 11.43 8.92
CA GLY A 22 24.57 12.48 9.95
C GLY A 22 23.31 13.35 10.08
N ASP A 23 22.21 12.99 9.40
CA ASP A 23 21.04 13.87 9.17
C ASP A 23 19.86 13.59 10.12
N LEU A 24 19.87 12.45 10.84
CA LEU A 24 18.82 12.09 11.82
C LEU A 24 19.42 11.92 13.22
N SER A 25 19.00 12.77 14.16
CA SER A 25 19.41 12.65 15.56
C SER A 25 18.75 11.46 16.25
N GLU A 26 19.36 10.95 17.33
CA GLU A 26 18.77 9.91 18.20
C GLU A 26 17.36 10.26 18.65
N LYS A 27 17.12 11.53 18.97
CA LYS A 27 15.79 12.03 19.31
C LYS A 27 14.77 11.80 18.18
N ARG A 28 15.17 12.06 16.91
CA ARG A 28 14.30 11.80 15.75
C ARG A 28 14.03 10.31 15.56
N LEU A 29 15.03 9.46 15.76
CA LEU A 29 14.83 8.00 15.66
C LEU A 29 13.83 7.50 16.70
N ALA A 30 13.90 8.02 17.94
CA ALA A 30 12.91 7.73 18.98
C ALA A 30 11.50 8.21 18.58
N GLU A 31 11.36 9.41 18.03
CA GLU A 31 10.08 9.93 17.51
C GLU A 31 9.50 9.02 16.40
N LEU A 32 10.33 8.61 15.44
CA LEU A 32 9.92 7.70 14.37
C LEU A 32 9.51 6.33 14.91
N ARG A 33 10.13 5.86 16.00
CA ARG A 33 9.75 4.60 16.66
C ARG A 33 8.34 4.66 17.21
N VAL A 34 8.01 5.75 17.90
CA VAL A 34 6.66 6.01 18.40
C VAL A 34 5.64 6.10 17.27
N ILE A 35 6.01 6.70 16.13
CA ILE A 35 5.15 6.72 14.94
C ILE A 35 4.93 5.30 14.41
N ALA A 36 5.98 4.48 14.32
CA ALA A 36 5.87 3.09 13.88
C ALA A 36 4.96 2.26 14.80
N ASP A 37 5.09 2.43 16.12
CA ASP A 37 4.21 1.78 17.11
C ASP A 37 2.75 2.20 16.90
N ARG A 38 2.48 3.49 16.70
CA ARG A 38 1.13 3.99 16.40
C ARG A 38 0.55 3.42 15.11
N ILE A 39 1.37 3.29 14.06
CA ILE A 39 0.93 2.70 12.78
C ILE A 39 0.59 1.22 12.95
N ALA A 40 1.38 0.49 13.74
CA ALA A 40 1.14 -0.93 14.02
C ALA A 40 -0.16 -1.18 14.82
N LEU A 41 -0.69 -0.14 15.49
CA LEU A 41 -1.96 -0.19 16.22
C LEU A 41 -3.17 0.27 15.38
N ILE A 42 -2.99 0.59 14.10
CA ILE A 42 -4.11 0.96 13.23
C ILE A 42 -5.01 -0.27 13.04
N GLU A 43 -6.25 -0.18 13.50
CA GLU A 43 -7.29 -1.16 13.21
C GLU A 43 -7.68 -1.09 11.74
N THR A 44 -7.38 -2.15 10.99
CA THR A 44 -7.62 -2.23 9.53
C THR A 44 -8.98 -2.85 9.20
N GLY A 45 -9.62 -3.52 10.17
CA GLY A 45 -10.80 -4.36 9.97
C GLY A 45 -10.49 -5.60 9.11
N ASP A 46 -11.53 -6.32 8.69
CA ASP A 46 -11.40 -7.51 7.82
C ASP A 46 -11.14 -7.09 6.37
N VAL A 47 -9.92 -6.61 6.08
CA VAL A 47 -9.53 -6.22 4.72
C VAL A 47 -9.60 -7.45 3.80
N PRO A 48 -10.35 -7.40 2.69
CA PRO A 48 -10.51 -8.58 1.83
C PRO A 48 -9.19 -9.03 1.20
N ASP A 49 -8.93 -10.35 1.21
CA ASP A 49 -7.73 -10.96 0.61
C ASP A 49 -7.46 -10.51 -0.82
N MET A 50 -8.53 -10.41 -1.62
CA MET A 50 -8.44 -9.94 -3.00
C MET A 50 -7.83 -8.53 -3.10
N LEU A 51 -8.24 -7.61 -2.20
CA LEU A 51 -7.70 -6.26 -2.17
C LEU A 51 -6.25 -6.26 -1.69
N VAL A 52 -5.93 -7.03 -0.65
CA VAL A 52 -4.56 -7.16 -0.13
C VAL A 52 -3.62 -7.66 -1.22
N ASN A 53 -3.99 -8.75 -1.90
CA ASN A 53 -3.20 -9.33 -2.99
C ASN A 53 -3.05 -8.38 -4.18
N ALA A 54 -4.12 -7.67 -4.55
CA ALA A 54 -4.08 -6.68 -5.62
C ALA A 54 -3.18 -5.48 -5.26
N VAL A 55 -3.23 -5.00 -4.01
CA VAL A 55 -2.34 -3.94 -3.48
C VAL A 55 -0.89 -4.40 -3.51
N PHE A 56 -0.60 -5.64 -3.10
CA PHE A 56 0.73 -6.21 -3.21
C PHE A 56 1.25 -6.19 -4.65
N ALA A 57 0.50 -6.77 -5.57
CA ALA A 57 0.88 -6.82 -6.97
C ALA A 57 1.07 -5.42 -7.58
N ALA A 58 0.17 -4.49 -7.25
CA ALA A 58 0.24 -3.10 -7.73
C ALA A 58 1.52 -2.37 -7.29
N ASN A 59 2.11 -2.77 -6.15
CA ASN A 59 3.29 -2.13 -5.56
C ASN A 59 4.56 -2.99 -5.64
N GLY A 60 4.43 -4.24 -6.07
CA GLY A 60 5.54 -5.14 -6.40
C GLY A 60 6.08 -4.95 -7.82
N THR A 61 5.40 -4.18 -8.68
CA THR A 61 5.87 -3.94 -10.04
C THR A 61 7.19 -3.15 -10.05
N ARG A 62 8.10 -3.51 -10.98
CA ARG A 62 9.44 -2.92 -11.06
C ARG A 62 9.37 -1.40 -11.18
N GLY A 63 9.99 -0.70 -10.22
CA GLY A 63 10.03 0.77 -10.18
C GLY A 63 8.98 1.42 -9.29
N GLU A 64 8.06 0.64 -8.70
CA GLU A 64 7.18 1.14 -7.65
C GLU A 64 7.93 1.26 -6.32
N ARG A 65 7.48 2.19 -5.50
CA ARG A 65 7.98 2.37 -4.14
C ARG A 65 7.45 1.23 -3.26
N PRO A 66 8.28 0.60 -2.40
CA PRO A 66 7.79 -0.42 -1.47
C PRO A 66 6.64 0.10 -0.59
N LEU A 67 5.71 -0.78 -0.22
CA LEU A 67 4.53 -0.42 0.59
C LEU A 67 4.92 0.23 1.93
N ALA A 68 5.92 -0.30 2.63
CA ALA A 68 6.39 0.26 3.89
C ALA A 68 6.87 1.72 3.74
N ASP A 69 7.54 2.04 2.63
CA ASP A 69 8.02 3.39 2.33
C ASP A 69 6.87 4.34 1.98
N GLN A 70 5.79 3.83 1.37
CA GLN A 70 4.57 4.60 1.10
C GLN A 70 3.81 4.89 2.40
N VAL A 71 3.62 3.86 3.24
CA VAL A 71 2.98 3.99 4.56
C VAL A 71 3.78 4.93 5.45
N ALA A 72 5.10 4.83 5.45
CA ALA A 72 5.95 5.78 6.15
C ALA A 72 5.77 7.20 5.60
N GLY A 73 5.84 7.38 4.27
CA GLY A 73 5.72 8.68 3.63
C GLY A 73 4.42 9.43 3.93
N MET A 74 3.28 8.75 3.92
CA MET A 74 1.98 9.38 4.20
C MET A 74 1.77 9.73 5.68
N ASN A 75 2.55 9.14 6.60
CA ASN A 75 2.49 9.40 8.04
C ASN A 75 3.55 10.40 8.53
N LEU A 76 4.40 10.91 7.64
CA LEU A 76 5.36 11.95 7.96
C LEU A 76 4.81 13.32 7.58
N GLY A 77 4.82 14.23 8.55
CA GLY A 77 4.40 15.62 8.38
C GLY A 77 5.36 16.46 7.53
N ALA A 78 5.23 17.78 7.64
CA ALA A 78 6.09 18.72 6.94
C ALA A 78 7.53 18.64 7.48
N MET A 79 8.46 18.25 6.61
CA MET A 79 9.90 18.14 6.88
C MET A 79 10.69 18.64 5.67
N ARG A 80 11.95 19.03 5.86
CA ARG A 80 12.83 19.34 4.73
C ARG A 80 13.03 18.10 3.85
N THR A 81 13.20 18.29 2.54
CA THR A 81 13.17 17.17 1.57
C THR A 81 14.20 16.06 1.85
N LEU A 82 15.41 16.41 2.30
CA LEU A 82 16.45 15.43 2.62
C LEU A 82 16.17 14.68 3.93
N GLU A 83 15.89 15.41 5.01
CA GLU A 83 15.48 14.86 6.31
C GLU A 83 14.26 13.94 6.14
N ARG A 84 13.27 14.34 5.32
CA ARG A 84 12.08 13.54 5.03
C ARG A 84 12.43 12.22 4.34
N LYS A 85 13.36 12.22 3.40
CA LYS A 85 13.78 10.99 2.71
C LYS A 85 14.44 10.02 3.69
N ALA A 86 15.33 10.51 4.55
CA ALA A 86 15.96 9.70 5.59
C ALA A 86 14.91 9.16 6.58
N ALA A 87 13.97 10.01 7.00
CA ALA A 87 12.89 9.64 7.91
C ALA A 87 11.97 8.57 7.31
N VAL A 88 11.64 8.65 6.01
CA VAL A 88 10.86 7.60 5.32
C VAL A 88 11.60 6.26 5.37
N ILE A 89 12.90 6.25 5.08
CA ILE A 89 13.71 5.02 5.08
C ILE A 89 13.75 4.41 6.48
N ALA A 90 14.04 5.22 7.49
CA ALA A 90 14.10 4.76 8.88
C ALA A 90 12.74 4.25 9.40
N LEU A 91 11.67 5.02 9.15
CA LEU A 91 10.32 4.60 9.54
C LEU A 91 9.88 3.34 8.81
N ALA A 92 10.16 3.21 7.51
CA ALA A 92 9.84 2.01 6.75
C ALA A 92 10.59 0.78 7.28
N ALA A 93 11.86 0.92 7.69
CA ALA A 93 12.60 -0.15 8.35
C ALA A 93 11.93 -0.56 9.67
N PHE A 94 11.54 0.42 10.51
CA PHE A 94 10.82 0.16 11.76
C PHE A 94 9.45 -0.49 11.58
N LEU A 95 8.75 -0.22 10.47
CA LEU A 95 7.51 -0.90 10.13
C LEU A 95 7.76 -2.36 9.74
N ARG A 96 8.77 -2.64 8.90
CA ARG A 96 9.14 -4.01 8.50
C ARG A 96 9.63 -4.88 9.68
N GLU A 97 10.21 -4.26 10.72
CA GLU A 97 10.58 -4.97 11.96
C GLU A 97 9.37 -5.38 12.79
N ARG A 98 8.26 -4.63 12.73
CA ARG A 98 7.07 -4.82 13.59
C ARG A 98 5.95 -5.61 12.94
N MET A 99 5.84 -5.52 11.62
CA MET A 99 4.67 -5.95 10.87
C MET A 99 5.11 -6.83 9.71
N SER A 100 4.31 -7.84 9.40
CA SER A 100 4.46 -8.57 8.15
C SER A 100 4.16 -7.64 6.97
N GLU A 101 4.70 -7.95 5.79
CA GLU A 101 4.36 -7.18 4.58
C GLU A 101 2.85 -7.16 4.34
N ARG A 102 2.17 -8.24 4.74
CA ARG A 102 0.72 -8.36 4.60
C ARG A 102 -0.02 -7.36 5.47
N ALA A 103 0.36 -7.26 6.75
CA ALA A 103 -0.21 -6.27 7.65
C ALA A 103 0.10 -4.83 7.18
N ILE A 104 1.27 -4.59 6.56
CA ILE A 104 1.59 -3.30 5.95
C ILE A 104 0.66 -3.01 4.75
N ALA A 105 0.36 -3.99 3.92
CA ALA A 105 -0.58 -3.85 2.80
C ALA A 105 -2.01 -3.57 3.29
N GLU A 106 -2.44 -4.20 4.39
CA GLU A 106 -3.73 -3.95 5.03
C GLU A 106 -3.80 -2.53 5.59
N VAL A 107 -2.77 -2.08 6.31
CA VAL A 107 -2.68 -0.70 6.80
C VAL A 107 -2.71 0.29 5.63
N TYR A 108 -1.95 0.01 4.57
CA TYR A 108 -1.98 0.82 3.36
C TYR A 108 -3.40 0.92 2.79
N ALA A 109 -4.08 -0.21 2.57
CA ALA A 109 -5.44 -0.23 2.04
C ALA A 109 -6.45 0.48 2.95
N ALA A 110 -6.26 0.42 4.26
CA ALA A 110 -7.13 1.05 5.26
C ALA A 110 -6.95 2.58 5.35
N THR A 111 -5.85 3.13 4.83
CA THR A 111 -5.50 4.54 5.10
C THR A 111 -5.16 5.37 3.86
N VAL A 112 -4.80 4.73 2.74
CA VAL A 112 -4.39 5.43 1.52
C VAL A 112 -5.53 6.25 0.91
N TYR A 113 -5.15 7.32 0.21
CA TYR A 113 -6.06 8.14 -0.57
C TYR A 113 -6.45 7.47 -1.89
N TYR A 114 -7.75 7.20 -2.08
CA TYR A 114 -8.29 6.58 -3.29
C TYR A 114 -8.85 7.60 -4.31
N GLY A 115 -8.77 8.90 -4.00
CA GLY A 115 -9.38 9.96 -4.81
C GLY A 115 -10.68 10.47 -4.22
N ARG A 116 -11.11 11.67 -4.67
CA ARG A 116 -12.42 12.27 -4.32
C ARG A 116 -12.67 12.30 -2.81
N ASN A 117 -11.64 12.67 -2.04
CA ASN A 117 -11.68 12.77 -0.58
C ASN A 117 -11.95 11.45 0.17
N CYS A 118 -11.83 10.31 -0.52
CA CYS A 118 -11.98 8.98 0.08
C CYS A 118 -10.62 8.47 0.57
N TYR A 119 -10.53 8.21 1.87
CA TYR A 119 -9.35 7.65 2.54
C TYR A 119 -9.70 6.31 3.13
N GLY A 120 -8.94 5.27 2.78
CA GLY A 120 -9.22 3.91 3.18
C GLY A 120 -10.28 3.22 2.32
N TYR A 121 -10.15 1.90 2.20
CA TYR A 121 -10.96 1.10 1.29
C TYR A 121 -12.45 1.13 1.64
N VAL A 122 -12.82 1.22 2.93
CA VAL A 122 -14.22 1.18 3.37
C VAL A 122 -15.01 2.35 2.77
N ASP A 123 -14.48 3.57 2.91
CA ASP A 123 -15.12 4.77 2.37
C ASP A 123 -15.07 4.78 0.84
N ALA A 124 -13.94 4.35 0.28
CA ALA A 124 -13.77 4.28 -1.16
C ALA A 124 -14.73 3.26 -1.83
N VAL A 125 -15.03 2.11 -1.22
CA VAL A 125 -16.01 1.13 -1.73
C VAL A 125 -17.42 1.68 -1.69
N ARG A 126 -17.80 2.33 -0.59
CA ARG A 126 -19.13 2.95 -0.45
C ARG A 126 -19.34 4.00 -1.52
N TRP A 127 -18.33 4.80 -1.79
CA TRP A 127 -18.37 5.80 -2.84
C TRP A 127 -18.34 5.19 -4.24
N LEU A 128 -17.34 4.34 -4.54
CA LEU A 128 -17.07 3.81 -5.88
C LEU A 128 -18.13 2.83 -6.36
N ALA A 129 -18.63 1.97 -5.47
CA ALA A 129 -19.49 0.84 -5.81
C ALA A 129 -20.90 0.94 -5.22
N ARG A 130 -21.20 1.97 -4.40
CA ARG A 130 -22.45 2.09 -3.62
C ARG A 130 -22.79 0.82 -2.83
N ARG A 131 -21.75 0.19 -2.29
CA ARG A 131 -21.82 -1.09 -1.58
C ARG A 131 -21.03 -1.00 -0.29
N THR A 132 -21.29 -1.94 0.61
CA THR A 132 -20.43 -2.21 1.75
C THR A 132 -19.30 -3.17 1.35
N PRO A 133 -18.16 -3.19 2.07
CA PRO A 133 -17.06 -4.09 1.75
C PRO A 133 -17.47 -5.56 1.59
N ASP A 134 -18.36 -6.07 2.43
CA ASP A 134 -18.89 -7.45 2.36
C ASP A 134 -19.67 -7.77 1.07
N ARG A 135 -20.07 -6.75 0.30
CA ARG A 135 -20.88 -6.90 -0.93
C ARG A 135 -20.14 -6.48 -2.20
N ALA A 136 -18.89 -6.07 -2.09
CA ALA A 136 -18.09 -5.62 -3.22
C ALA A 136 -17.41 -6.80 -3.92
N GLY A 137 -17.46 -6.80 -5.26
CA GLY A 137 -16.84 -7.83 -6.09
C GLY A 137 -15.39 -7.53 -6.44
N ASP A 138 -14.69 -8.53 -6.98
CA ASP A 138 -13.28 -8.46 -7.34
C ASP A 138 -12.93 -7.30 -8.28
N ASN A 139 -13.84 -6.92 -9.18
CA ASN A 139 -13.66 -5.79 -10.08
C ASN A 139 -13.55 -4.44 -9.34
N VAL A 140 -14.21 -4.31 -8.18
CA VAL A 140 -14.12 -3.13 -7.31
C VAL A 140 -12.77 -3.14 -6.59
N TRP A 141 -12.34 -4.29 -6.06
CA TRP A 141 -11.05 -4.43 -5.38
C TRP A 141 -9.86 -4.17 -6.29
N LEU A 142 -9.89 -4.70 -7.51
CA LEU A 142 -8.89 -4.43 -8.53
C LEU A 142 -8.83 -2.95 -8.91
N ALA A 143 -10.01 -2.31 -9.06
CA ALA A 143 -10.06 -0.87 -9.35
C ALA A 143 -9.47 -0.06 -8.18
N LEU A 144 -9.81 -0.39 -6.93
CA LEU A 144 -9.24 0.23 -5.74
C LEU A 144 -7.73 0.09 -5.71
N ALA A 145 -7.17 -1.10 -5.93
CA ALA A 145 -5.72 -1.31 -5.94
C ALA A 145 -4.99 -0.47 -7.02
N ALA A 146 -5.65 -0.17 -8.13
CA ALA A 146 -5.09 0.68 -9.18
C ALA A 146 -5.11 2.18 -8.84
N LEU A 147 -6.13 2.65 -8.12
CA LEU A 147 -6.39 4.07 -7.91
C LEU A 147 -5.23 4.86 -7.26
N PRO A 148 -4.61 4.43 -6.15
CA PRO A 148 -3.64 5.22 -5.39
C PRO A 148 -2.48 5.80 -6.20
N ARG A 149 -2.04 5.11 -7.27
CA ARG A 149 -0.94 5.58 -8.11
C ARG A 149 -1.26 6.90 -8.81
N SER A 150 -2.48 7.07 -9.30
CA SER A 150 -2.92 8.32 -9.93
C SER A 150 -4.46 8.43 -9.90
N PRO A 151 -5.04 8.76 -8.73
CA PRO A 151 -6.50 8.74 -8.58
C PRO A 151 -7.19 9.66 -9.59
N SER A 152 -6.66 10.87 -9.79
CA SER A 152 -7.23 11.85 -10.72
C SER A 152 -7.25 11.37 -12.18
N LEU A 153 -6.23 10.63 -12.62
CA LEU A 153 -6.18 10.09 -13.98
C LEU A 153 -7.18 8.96 -14.14
N TYR A 154 -7.11 7.95 -13.28
CA TYR A 154 -7.89 6.73 -13.42
C TYR A 154 -9.39 6.94 -13.19
N LEU A 155 -9.77 7.98 -12.44
CA LEU A 155 -11.17 8.37 -12.29
C LEU A 155 -11.72 9.16 -13.49
N ARG A 156 -10.86 9.71 -14.35
CA ARG A 156 -11.24 10.45 -15.56
C ARG A 156 -11.14 9.61 -16.82
N ASP A 157 -10.18 8.68 -16.86
CA ASP A 157 -9.89 7.83 -18.00
C ASP A 157 -10.09 6.35 -17.63
N ARG A 158 -11.22 5.80 -18.06
CA ARG A 158 -11.57 4.39 -17.83
C ARG A 158 -10.63 3.43 -18.55
N SER A 159 -10.09 3.83 -19.71
CA SER A 159 -9.17 3.00 -20.48
C SER A 159 -7.81 2.90 -19.76
N ALA A 160 -7.32 4.02 -19.23
CA ALA A 160 -6.11 4.04 -18.41
C ALA A 160 -6.26 3.19 -17.13
N LEU A 161 -7.41 3.27 -16.46
CA LEU A 161 -7.70 2.40 -15.33
C LEU A 161 -7.72 0.93 -15.73
N LYS A 162 -8.38 0.59 -16.85
CA LYS A 162 -8.44 -0.79 -17.37
C LYS A 162 -7.05 -1.35 -17.62
N ALA A 163 -6.19 -0.56 -18.26
CA ALA A 163 -4.81 -0.95 -18.53
C ALA A 163 -4.03 -1.19 -17.23
N ARG A 164 -4.20 -0.32 -16.22
CA ARG A 164 -3.54 -0.52 -14.92
C ARG A 164 -4.04 -1.77 -14.19
N VAL A 165 -5.35 -2.03 -14.19
CA VAL A 165 -5.93 -3.25 -13.62
C VAL A 165 -5.38 -4.50 -14.31
N ALA A 166 -5.26 -4.49 -15.64
CA ALA A 166 -4.70 -5.62 -16.38
C ALA A 166 -3.26 -5.93 -15.99
N VAL A 167 -2.43 -4.88 -15.76
CA VAL A 167 -1.07 -5.05 -15.22
C VAL A 167 -1.11 -5.69 -13.84
N ILE A 168 -1.98 -5.20 -12.94
CA ILE A 168 -2.10 -5.75 -11.58
C ILE A 168 -2.47 -7.24 -11.63
N VAL A 169 -3.45 -7.64 -12.43
CA VAL A 169 -3.86 -9.06 -12.53
C VAL A 169 -2.73 -9.94 -13.07
N THR A 170 -1.98 -9.47 -14.08
CA THR A 170 -0.80 -10.19 -14.59
C THR A 170 0.28 -10.35 -13.52
N GLU A 171 0.48 -9.34 -12.69
CA GLU A 171 1.45 -9.38 -11.58
C GLU A 171 0.96 -10.27 -10.44
N MET A 172 -0.34 -10.29 -10.15
CA MET A 172 -0.92 -11.23 -9.19
C MET A 172 -0.71 -12.68 -9.61
N GLU A 173 -0.87 -12.99 -10.90
CA GLU A 173 -0.57 -14.31 -11.45
C GLU A 173 0.92 -14.64 -11.38
N ALA A 174 1.78 -13.71 -11.82
CA ALA A 174 3.24 -13.91 -11.82
C ALA A 174 3.82 -14.12 -10.40
N GLN A 175 3.19 -13.52 -9.40
CA GLN A 175 3.57 -13.64 -7.99
C GLN A 175 2.86 -14.80 -7.27
N ASN A 176 2.09 -15.63 -8.00
CA ASN A 176 1.29 -16.73 -7.44
C ASN A 176 0.30 -16.31 -6.35
N LEU A 177 -0.16 -15.05 -6.39
CA LEU A 177 -1.20 -14.53 -5.50
C LEU A 177 -2.60 -14.99 -5.93
N VAL A 178 -2.74 -15.37 -7.21
CA VAL A 178 -3.92 -16.04 -7.79
C VAL A 178 -3.44 -17.07 -8.82
N GLY A 179 -4.20 -18.16 -8.99
CA GLY A 179 -3.93 -19.13 -10.06
C GLY A 179 -4.36 -18.64 -11.43
N SER A 180 -3.87 -19.28 -12.50
CA SER A 180 -4.12 -18.88 -13.89
C SER A 180 -5.61 -18.80 -14.25
N ASP A 181 -6.42 -19.79 -13.88
CA ASP A 181 -7.88 -19.76 -14.13
C ASP A 181 -8.56 -18.57 -13.44
N ALA A 182 -8.10 -18.21 -12.25
CA ALA A 182 -8.60 -17.04 -11.54
C ALA A 182 -8.14 -15.74 -12.23
N ALA A 183 -6.88 -15.65 -12.64
CA ALA A 183 -6.36 -14.51 -13.38
C ALA A 183 -7.10 -14.27 -14.70
N GLU A 184 -7.40 -15.34 -15.46
CA GLU A 184 -8.20 -15.26 -16.68
C GLU A 184 -9.61 -14.70 -16.41
N ARG A 185 -10.30 -15.23 -15.38
CA ARG A 185 -11.60 -14.69 -14.96
C ARG A 185 -11.50 -13.21 -14.59
N LEU A 186 -10.49 -12.81 -13.83
CA LEU A 186 -10.28 -11.42 -13.40
C LEU A 186 -10.04 -10.48 -14.59
N ARG A 187 -9.29 -10.91 -15.62
CA ARG A 187 -9.11 -10.14 -16.87
C ARG A 187 -10.42 -9.95 -17.65
N GLY A 188 -11.32 -10.93 -17.57
CA GLY A 188 -12.64 -10.88 -18.20
C GLY A 188 -13.67 -10.03 -17.46
N LEU A 189 -13.40 -9.61 -16.21
CA LEU A 189 -14.35 -8.83 -15.44
C LEU A 189 -14.60 -7.43 -16.05
N PRO A 190 -15.86 -6.97 -16.09
CA PRO A 190 -16.13 -5.59 -16.42
C PRO A 190 -15.57 -4.69 -15.31
N LEU A 191 -14.89 -3.60 -15.70
CA LEU A 191 -14.46 -2.58 -14.74
C LEU A 191 -15.65 -2.09 -13.90
N ALA A 192 -15.41 -1.89 -12.61
CA ALA A 192 -16.39 -1.30 -11.71
C ALA A 192 -17.03 -0.05 -12.33
N ASN A 193 -18.34 0.12 -12.10
CA ASN A 193 -19.02 1.33 -12.53
C ASN A 193 -18.63 2.48 -11.59
N ILE A 194 -17.50 3.10 -11.89
CA ILE A 194 -16.99 4.27 -11.19
C ILE A 194 -17.98 5.42 -11.39
N ASP A 195 -18.76 5.70 -10.36
CA ASP A 195 -19.55 6.92 -10.31
C ASP A 195 -18.61 8.10 -10.08
N SER A 196 -18.70 9.11 -10.96
CA SER A 196 -17.93 10.35 -10.87
C SER A 196 -18.62 11.42 -10.00
N GLY A 197 -19.71 11.06 -9.31
CA GLY A 197 -20.49 11.90 -8.41
C GLY A 197 -19.72 12.51 -7.24
N LYS A 198 -20.46 13.11 -6.29
CA LYS A 198 -19.84 13.76 -5.12
C LYS A 198 -18.96 12.77 -4.36
N GLY A 199 -17.75 13.21 -4.01
CA GLY A 199 -16.77 12.40 -3.30
C GLY A 199 -17.18 12.03 -1.88
N CYS A 200 -16.33 11.30 -1.16
CA CYS A 200 -16.56 11.01 0.24
C CYS A 200 -16.63 12.31 1.07
N SER A 201 -17.51 12.33 2.07
CA SER A 201 -17.42 13.34 3.13
C SER A 201 -16.09 13.11 3.82
N GLY A 202 -15.16 14.05 3.69
CA GLY A 202 -13.87 13.94 4.39
C GLY A 202 -14.09 13.91 5.89
N ARG A 203 -13.09 13.37 6.59
CA ARG A 203 -12.96 13.57 8.04
C ARG A 203 -12.40 14.95 8.34
#